data_AF-A0A0G0LCV4-F1
#
_entry.id   AF-A0A0G0LCV4-F1
#
_cell.length_a   1.000
_cell.length_b   1.000
_cell.length_c   1.000
_cell.angle_alpha   90.00
_cell.angle_beta   90.00
_cell.angle_gamma   90.00
#
_symmetry.space_group_name_H-M   'P 1'
#
loop_
_entity.id
_entity.type
_entity.pdbx_description
1 polymer ?
#
loop_
_entity_poly.entity_id
_entity_poly.type
_entity_poly.pdbx_seq_one_letter_code
_entity_poly.pdbx_strand_id
1 'polypeptide(L)'
;MKKAFKKIKKSINIPTPAVVTFGILLLGTSFYSGFAWNKLKSTRGTSPTANSTTITFAAQKSQKPELKFFVMSFCPYGNQIEDVLRPVFDLIKDKADITPHYIFEKIENLDTYCKTRSGDPTQCALYVQNKYFTTEAECKKVIASNLTQCKNESAYIKSENGAVYASLHGRQEANQNIREICVWNQSTDKTQWWNFIGAINKNCTAQDVDTCWENQAKSAGLDTAKITQCFNQEGIDLIEKEIAITNKYNVSSSPTVLINDVAFPPEAAYTQDGKGSLKIGSKVATQDRYRTPNVIKEALCASFQKTPAECKSILNDLEGVAPAAGGC
;
A
#
# COMPACT_ATOMS: atom_id res chain seq x y z
N MET A 1 38.98 -48.74 -5.70
CA MET A 1 38.60 -49.42 -4.43
C MET A 1 37.13 -49.81 -4.50
N LYS A 2 36.81 -51.10 -4.34
CA LYS A 2 35.45 -51.68 -4.44
C LYS A 2 34.59 -51.23 -3.24
N LYS A 3 33.43 -50.61 -3.48
CA LYS A 3 32.43 -50.33 -2.43
C LYS A 3 31.63 -51.60 -2.15
N ALA A 4 31.71 -52.11 -0.91
CA ALA A 4 30.89 -53.21 -0.42
C ALA A 4 29.50 -52.69 -0.01
N PHE A 5 28.44 -53.24 -0.60
CA PHE A 5 27.06 -52.99 -0.18
C PHE A 5 26.73 -53.86 1.06
N LYS A 6 26.36 -53.21 2.16
CA LYS A 6 25.92 -53.85 3.41
C LYS A 6 24.44 -54.27 3.24
N LYS A 7 24.15 -55.58 3.28
CA LYS A 7 22.77 -56.12 3.26
C LYS A 7 21.99 -55.64 4.49
N ILE A 8 20.82 -55.03 4.27
CA ILE A 8 19.86 -54.66 5.32
C ILE A 8 18.98 -55.89 5.63
N LYS A 9 18.88 -56.27 6.91
CA LYS A 9 18.01 -57.36 7.39
C LYS A 9 16.53 -56.95 7.23
N LYS A 10 15.72 -57.86 6.65
CA LYS A 10 14.25 -57.77 6.62
C LYS A 10 13.69 -58.02 8.03
N SER A 11 12.75 -57.17 8.43
CA SER A 11 11.84 -57.22 9.59
C SER A 11 12.43 -57.15 11.00
N ILE A 12 11.90 -56.21 11.79
CA ILE A 12 12.07 -56.04 13.23
C ILE A 12 10.89 -56.76 13.91
N ASN A 13 11.14 -57.73 14.78
CA ASN A 13 10.11 -58.34 15.63
C ASN A 13 9.88 -57.45 16.85
N ILE A 14 8.68 -56.88 16.98
CA ILE A 14 8.27 -56.03 18.09
C ILE A 14 7.50 -56.90 19.11
N PRO A 15 7.81 -56.84 20.42
CA PRO A 15 7.15 -57.66 21.43
C PRO A 15 5.68 -57.27 21.64
N THR A 16 4.82 -58.29 21.77
CA THR A 16 3.36 -58.22 21.82
C THR A 16 2.74 -57.23 22.84
N PRO A 17 3.34 -56.96 24.02
CA PRO A 17 2.77 -55.97 24.95
C PRO A 17 2.79 -54.53 24.41
N ALA A 18 3.69 -54.20 23.47
CA ALA A 18 3.82 -52.85 22.90
C ALA A 18 2.76 -52.54 21.82
N VAL A 19 2.14 -53.56 21.22
CA VAL A 19 1.10 -53.39 20.19
C VAL A 19 -0.27 -53.10 20.83
N VAL A 20 -0.53 -53.64 22.02
CA VAL A 20 -1.82 -53.47 22.72
C VAL A 20 -1.97 -52.06 23.30
N THR A 21 -0.90 -51.47 23.82
CA THR A 21 -0.92 -50.08 24.34
C THR A 21 -1.01 -49.02 23.24
N PHE A 22 -0.46 -49.28 22.04
CA PHE A 22 -0.59 -48.35 20.90
C PHE A 22 -1.96 -48.47 20.20
N GLY A 23 -2.57 -49.66 20.19
CA GLY A 23 -3.91 -49.89 19.63
C GLY A 23 -5.05 -49.22 20.40
N ILE A 24 -4.95 -49.19 21.74
CA ILE A 24 -5.99 -48.57 22.60
C ILE A 24 -5.93 -47.03 22.53
N LEU A 25 -4.73 -46.44 22.37
CA LEU A 25 -4.57 -44.98 22.23
C LEU A 25 -5.11 -44.44 20.87
N LEU A 26 -5.01 -45.25 19.80
CA LEU A 26 -5.51 -44.89 18.47
C LEU A 26 -7.03 -45.04 18.32
N LEU A 27 -7.67 -45.91 19.10
CA LEU A 27 -9.14 -46.03 19.14
C LEU A 27 -9.80 -44.92 19.98
N GLY A 28 -9.11 -44.37 20.99
CA GLY A 28 -9.61 -43.23 21.78
C GLY A 28 -9.63 -41.90 21.02
N THR A 29 -8.68 -41.67 20.10
CA THR A 29 -8.60 -40.41 19.32
C THR A 29 -9.41 -40.43 18.02
N SER A 30 -9.72 -41.62 17.48
CA SER A 30 -10.56 -41.77 16.29
C SER A 30 -12.06 -41.63 16.57
N PHE A 31 -12.51 -41.83 17.82
CA PHE A 31 -13.88 -41.52 18.22
C PHE A 31 -14.11 -40.01 18.48
N TYR A 32 -13.12 -39.28 19.00
CA TYR A 32 -13.23 -37.83 19.16
C TYR A 32 -13.19 -37.07 17.83
N SER A 33 -12.37 -37.50 16.87
CA SER A 33 -12.35 -36.90 15.53
C SER A 33 -13.61 -37.24 14.74
N GLY A 34 -14.16 -38.45 14.87
CA GLY A 34 -15.44 -38.84 14.26
C GLY A 34 -16.64 -38.07 14.82
N PHE A 35 -16.74 -37.91 16.15
CA PHE A 35 -17.82 -37.14 16.78
C PHE A 35 -17.72 -35.63 16.48
N ALA A 36 -16.50 -35.06 16.48
CA ALA A 36 -16.27 -33.68 16.07
C ALA A 36 -16.60 -33.45 14.58
N TRP A 37 -16.27 -34.39 13.69
CA TRP A 37 -16.57 -34.29 12.27
C TRP A 37 -18.07 -34.46 11.98
N ASN A 38 -18.78 -35.30 12.73
CA ASN A 38 -20.24 -35.45 12.59
C ASN A 38 -20.99 -34.23 13.15
N LYS A 39 -20.47 -33.60 14.22
CA LYS A 39 -20.99 -32.30 14.70
C LYS A 39 -20.71 -31.17 13.71
N LEU A 40 -19.60 -31.22 12.96
CA LEU A 40 -19.27 -30.28 11.87
C LEU A 40 -20.09 -30.50 10.57
N LYS A 41 -20.48 -31.76 10.27
CA LYS A 41 -21.35 -32.08 9.13
C LYS A 41 -22.82 -31.84 9.44
N SER A 42 -23.26 -32.04 10.68
CA SER A 42 -24.64 -31.77 11.10
C SER A 42 -24.96 -30.28 11.25
N THR A 43 -23.94 -29.39 11.25
CA THR A 43 -24.09 -27.94 11.12
C THR A 43 -23.86 -27.42 9.70
N ARG A 44 -23.68 -28.30 8.70
CA ARG A 44 -23.95 -27.99 7.27
C ARG A 44 -25.43 -28.18 6.95
N GLY A 45 -26.31 -27.75 7.83
CA GLY A 45 -27.62 -27.30 7.42
C GLY A 45 -27.42 -25.91 6.82
N THR A 46 -27.80 -25.73 5.55
CA THR A 46 -27.92 -24.44 4.83
C THR A 46 -26.84 -23.41 5.21
N SER A 47 -25.86 -23.19 4.32
CA SER A 47 -25.10 -21.93 4.33
C SER A 47 -26.06 -20.82 4.73
N PRO A 48 -25.83 -20.11 5.86
CA PRO A 48 -26.53 -18.87 6.05
C PRO A 48 -26.17 -18.09 4.81
N THR A 49 -27.18 -17.70 4.03
CA THR A 49 -27.04 -16.62 3.06
C THR A 49 -26.20 -15.57 3.76
N ALA A 50 -24.96 -15.39 3.30
CA ALA A 50 -24.10 -14.36 3.83
C ALA A 50 -24.88 -13.08 3.56
N ASN A 51 -25.52 -12.53 4.59
CA ASN A 51 -26.10 -11.22 4.52
C ASN A 51 -24.91 -10.31 4.23
N SER A 52 -24.77 -9.93 2.97
CA SER A 52 -23.82 -8.91 2.53
C SER A 52 -24.20 -7.65 3.30
N THR A 53 -23.58 -7.44 4.45
CA THR A 53 -23.77 -6.25 5.27
C THR A 53 -23.23 -5.09 4.47
N THR A 54 -24.11 -4.35 3.80
CA THR A 54 -23.73 -3.16 3.06
C THR A 54 -23.26 -2.10 4.05
N ILE A 55 -21.97 -1.78 3.99
CA ILE A 55 -21.38 -0.71 4.82
C ILE A 55 -21.83 0.62 4.25
N THR A 56 -22.19 1.57 5.11
CA THR A 56 -22.55 2.92 4.67
C THR A 56 -21.36 3.84 4.85
N PHE A 57 -20.91 4.47 3.76
CA PHE A 57 -20.00 5.60 3.83
C PHE A 57 -20.78 6.87 4.11
N ALA A 58 -20.43 7.56 5.19
CA ALA A 58 -21.03 8.82 5.58
C ALA A 58 -19.98 9.71 6.26
N ALA A 59 -19.38 10.62 5.51
CA ALA A 59 -18.54 11.66 6.07
C ALA A 59 -19.37 12.89 6.49
N GLN A 60 -18.86 13.68 7.43
CA GLN A 60 -19.52 14.91 7.85
C GLN A 60 -19.63 15.87 6.65
N LYS A 61 -20.82 16.44 6.41
CA LYS A 61 -21.01 17.33 5.25
C LYS A 61 -20.41 18.71 5.47
N SER A 62 -19.77 19.27 4.45
CA SER A 62 -19.25 20.65 4.45
C SER A 62 -19.68 21.43 3.18
N GLN A 63 -19.53 22.75 3.20
CA GLN A 63 -19.78 23.59 2.02
C GLN A 63 -18.75 23.32 0.91
N LYS A 64 -17.52 23.01 1.31
CA LYS A 64 -16.40 22.65 0.45
C LYS A 64 -15.76 21.38 1.02
N PRO A 65 -16.15 20.19 0.54
CA PRO A 65 -15.57 18.93 0.99
C PRO A 65 -14.11 18.80 0.62
N GLU A 66 -13.37 18.12 1.46
CA GLU A 66 -11.95 17.81 1.28
C GLU A 66 -11.80 16.34 0.90
N LEU A 67 -11.06 16.07 -0.17
CA LEU A 67 -10.55 14.76 -0.53
C LEU A 67 -9.03 14.81 -0.42
N LYS A 68 -8.48 14.12 0.57
CA LYS A 68 -7.04 13.93 0.72
C LYS A 68 -6.67 12.58 0.10
N PHE A 69 -5.66 12.56 -0.74
CA PHE A 69 -5.11 11.30 -1.24
C PHE A 69 -3.62 11.24 -0.98
N PHE A 70 -3.19 10.16 -0.34
CA PHE A 70 -1.83 9.94 0.11
C PHE A 70 -1.17 8.99 -0.86
N VAL A 71 -0.08 9.43 -1.48
CA VAL A 71 0.62 8.71 -2.53
C VAL A 71 2.14 8.77 -2.31
N MET A 72 2.86 8.02 -3.14
CA MET A 72 4.31 8.12 -3.31
C MET A 72 4.56 8.07 -4.81
N SER A 73 5.42 8.95 -5.33
CA SER A 73 5.70 9.02 -6.77
C SER A 73 6.19 7.67 -7.29
N PHE A 74 5.72 7.23 -8.46
CA PHE A 74 6.01 5.92 -9.07
C PHE A 74 5.41 4.70 -8.37
N CYS A 75 4.66 4.85 -7.28
CA CYS A 75 3.87 3.75 -6.74
C CYS A 75 2.79 3.36 -7.77
N PRO A 76 2.75 2.11 -8.29
CA PRO A 76 1.81 1.74 -9.34
C PRO A 76 0.34 1.98 -8.97
N TYR A 77 -0.03 1.69 -7.72
CA TYR A 77 -1.37 1.95 -7.22
C TYR A 77 -1.61 3.43 -6.90
N GLY A 78 -0.55 4.19 -6.60
CA GLY A 78 -0.58 5.65 -6.45
C GLY A 78 -0.93 6.33 -7.79
N ASN A 79 -0.19 5.98 -8.84
CA ASN A 79 -0.44 6.48 -10.18
C ASN A 79 -1.86 6.13 -10.67
N GLN A 80 -2.35 4.92 -10.36
CA GLN A 80 -3.73 4.54 -10.66
C GLN A 80 -4.76 5.42 -9.95
N ILE A 81 -4.57 5.76 -8.66
CA ILE A 81 -5.52 6.63 -7.97
C ILE A 81 -5.48 8.06 -8.52
N GLU A 82 -4.31 8.54 -8.95
CA GLU A 82 -4.15 9.84 -9.62
C GLU A 82 -4.94 9.86 -10.93
N ASP A 83 -4.82 8.83 -11.77
CA ASP A 83 -5.59 8.71 -13.01
C ASP A 83 -7.10 8.67 -12.74
N VAL A 84 -7.51 7.99 -11.65
CA VAL A 84 -8.92 7.90 -11.23
C VAL A 84 -9.44 9.26 -10.74
N LEU A 85 -8.62 10.01 -10.03
CA LEU A 85 -8.98 11.30 -9.43
C LEU A 85 -8.94 12.44 -10.45
N ARG A 86 -8.11 12.37 -11.49
CA ARG A 86 -8.01 13.42 -12.52
C ARG A 86 -9.38 13.81 -13.12
N PRO A 87 -10.22 12.90 -13.65
CA PRO A 87 -11.54 13.27 -14.16
C PRO A 87 -12.51 13.78 -13.07
N VAL A 88 -12.34 13.36 -11.82
CA VAL A 88 -13.10 13.89 -10.67
C VAL A 88 -12.70 15.34 -10.42
N PHE A 89 -11.41 15.64 -10.42
CA PHE A 89 -10.87 16.98 -10.31
C PHE A 89 -11.31 17.87 -11.47
N ASP A 90 -11.19 17.40 -12.72
CA ASP A 90 -11.58 18.19 -13.91
C ASP A 90 -13.07 18.56 -13.89
N LEU A 91 -13.91 17.69 -13.31
CA LEU A 91 -15.35 17.91 -13.16
C LEU A 91 -15.69 18.84 -11.99
N ILE A 92 -15.09 18.64 -10.80
CA ILE A 92 -15.48 19.34 -9.57
C ILE A 92 -14.70 20.64 -9.35
N LYS A 93 -13.44 20.68 -9.78
CA LYS A 93 -12.52 21.81 -9.70
C LYS A 93 -12.47 22.42 -8.29
N ASP A 94 -12.64 23.74 -8.20
CA ASP A 94 -12.53 24.56 -6.98
C ASP A 94 -13.72 24.41 -6.02
N LYS A 95 -14.73 23.58 -6.34
CA LYS A 95 -15.87 23.33 -5.45
C LYS A 95 -15.55 22.35 -4.32
N ALA A 96 -14.47 21.58 -4.45
CA ALA A 96 -13.93 20.72 -3.41
C ALA A 96 -12.41 20.92 -3.33
N ASP A 97 -11.82 20.61 -2.18
CA ASP A 97 -10.37 20.58 -2.03
C ASP A 97 -9.88 19.16 -2.25
N ILE A 98 -9.29 18.89 -3.42
CA ILE A 98 -8.77 17.56 -3.78
C ILE A 98 -7.24 17.62 -3.72
N THR A 99 -6.64 17.20 -2.61
CA THR A 99 -5.24 17.52 -2.26
C THR A 99 -4.37 16.27 -2.15
N PRO A 100 -3.23 16.21 -2.87
CA PRO A 100 -2.22 15.17 -2.69
C PRO A 100 -1.45 15.37 -1.39
N HIS A 101 -1.09 14.25 -0.76
CA HIS A 101 -0.15 14.16 0.35
C HIS A 101 0.85 13.04 0.06
N TYR A 102 2.06 13.16 0.60
CA TYR A 102 3.17 12.28 0.27
C TYR A 102 3.71 11.58 1.50
N ILE A 103 4.07 10.32 1.34
CA ILE A 103 4.53 9.49 2.44
C ILE A 103 6.06 9.53 2.51
N PHE A 104 6.56 9.99 3.65
CA PHE A 104 7.97 9.95 4.01
C PHE A 104 8.15 9.23 5.35
N GLU A 105 9.36 8.74 5.58
CA GLU A 105 9.79 8.15 6.84
C GLU A 105 10.97 8.95 7.39
N LYS A 106 10.88 9.39 8.64
CA LYS A 106 12.01 9.98 9.37
C LYS A 106 12.78 8.88 10.08
N ILE A 107 14.09 8.88 9.86
CA ILE A 107 15.02 7.89 10.39
C ILE A 107 15.95 8.61 11.37
N GLU A 108 15.71 8.40 12.67
CA GLU A 108 16.53 9.00 13.73
C GLU A 108 17.90 8.34 13.86
N ASN A 109 17.96 7.03 13.62
CA ASN A 109 19.19 6.25 13.75
C ASN A 109 19.32 5.24 12.59
N LEU A 110 20.12 5.60 11.60
CA LEU A 110 20.31 4.81 10.37
C LEU A 110 20.86 3.40 10.67
N ASP A 111 21.74 3.26 11.66
CA ASP A 111 22.30 1.97 12.05
C ASP A 111 21.22 1.00 12.56
N THR A 112 20.35 1.48 13.44
CA THR A 112 19.24 0.70 14.00
C THR A 112 18.21 0.38 12.94
N TYR A 113 17.84 1.39 12.14
CA TYR A 113 16.96 1.24 10.99
C TYR A 113 17.43 0.15 10.04
N CYS A 114 18.70 0.22 9.62
CA CYS A 114 19.26 -0.74 8.68
C CYS A 114 19.43 -2.14 9.26
N LYS A 115 19.77 -2.27 10.55
CA LYS A 115 19.81 -3.59 11.21
C LYS A 115 18.45 -4.28 11.18
N THR A 116 17.37 -3.55 11.48
CA THR A 116 16.01 -4.11 11.48
C THR A 116 15.55 -4.53 10.09
N ARG A 117 15.95 -3.81 9.04
CA ARG A 117 15.52 -4.08 7.65
C ARG A 117 16.41 -5.05 6.87
N SER A 118 17.67 -5.23 7.28
CA SER A 118 18.62 -6.07 6.54
C SER A 118 18.57 -7.55 6.93
N GLY A 119 17.84 -7.88 8.01
CA GLY A 119 17.77 -9.21 8.58
C GLY A 119 18.78 -9.44 9.71
N ASP A 120 18.48 -10.40 10.59
CA ASP A 120 19.37 -10.80 11.69
C ASP A 120 20.25 -11.99 11.27
N PRO A 121 21.58 -11.82 11.17
CA PRO A 121 22.48 -12.90 10.75
C PRO A 121 22.56 -14.05 11.77
N THR A 122 22.14 -13.85 13.02
CA THR A 122 22.06 -14.90 14.04
C THR A 122 20.89 -15.86 13.79
N GLN A 123 19.89 -15.42 13.03
CA GLN A 123 18.71 -16.22 12.67
C GLN A 123 18.90 -17.02 11.38
N CYS A 124 20.10 -17.02 10.77
CA CYS A 124 20.31 -17.70 9.49
C CYS A 124 20.01 -19.20 9.52
N ALA A 125 20.24 -19.89 10.64
CA ALA A 125 19.85 -21.30 10.78
C ALA A 125 18.32 -21.49 10.63
N LEU A 126 17.53 -20.60 11.25
CA LEU A 126 16.07 -20.58 11.14
C LEU A 126 15.62 -20.20 9.72
N TYR A 127 16.28 -19.23 9.08
CA TYR A 127 15.94 -18.85 7.71
C TYR A 127 16.21 -19.97 6.71
N VAL A 128 17.28 -20.75 6.89
CA VAL A 128 17.56 -21.96 6.09
C VAL A 128 16.53 -23.05 6.36
N GLN A 129 16.18 -23.28 7.63
CA GLN A 129 15.13 -24.24 8.01
C GLN A 129 13.78 -23.91 7.34
N ASN A 130 13.44 -22.62 7.26
CA ASN A 130 12.24 -22.12 6.60
C ASN A 130 12.39 -21.93 5.08
N LYS A 131 13.52 -22.35 4.51
CA LYS A 131 13.80 -22.33 3.05
C LYS A 131 13.85 -20.93 2.43
N TYR A 132 14.13 -19.89 3.22
CA TYR A 132 14.43 -18.56 2.69
C TYR A 132 15.84 -18.49 2.07
N PHE A 133 16.76 -19.34 2.52
CA PHE A 133 18.13 -19.46 2.00
C PHE A 133 18.55 -20.92 1.88
N THR A 134 19.53 -21.21 1.02
CA THR A 134 20.06 -22.58 0.84
C THR A 134 21.08 -22.92 1.91
N THR A 135 21.91 -21.94 2.32
CA THR A 135 22.95 -22.12 3.33
C THR A 135 23.03 -20.94 4.28
N GLU A 136 23.52 -21.17 5.51
CA GLU A 136 23.74 -20.07 6.46
C GLU A 136 24.81 -19.08 5.98
N ALA A 137 25.81 -19.56 5.23
CA ALA A 137 26.87 -18.71 4.68
C ALA A 137 26.31 -17.74 3.63
N GLU A 138 25.44 -18.22 2.74
CA GLU A 138 24.70 -17.39 1.79
C GLU A 138 23.83 -16.37 2.52
N CYS A 139 23.04 -16.81 3.50
CA CYS A 139 22.21 -15.92 4.32
C CYS A 139 23.01 -14.79 4.97
N LYS A 140 24.12 -15.12 5.65
CA LYS A 140 25.00 -14.12 6.30
C LYS A 140 25.59 -13.15 5.29
N LYS A 141 25.97 -13.63 4.11
CA LYS A 141 26.50 -12.80 3.02
C LYS A 141 25.44 -11.82 2.49
N VAL A 142 24.22 -12.29 2.24
CA VAL A 142 23.11 -11.45 1.75
C VAL A 142 22.74 -10.39 2.80
N ILE A 143 22.58 -10.78 4.06
CA ILE A 143 22.27 -9.85 5.16
C ILE A 143 23.37 -8.78 5.30
N ALA A 144 24.65 -9.17 5.25
CA ALA A 144 25.76 -8.23 5.30
C ALA A 144 25.74 -7.26 4.10
N SER A 145 25.47 -7.76 2.89
CA SER A 145 25.33 -6.94 1.68
C SER A 145 24.18 -5.94 1.81
N ASN A 146 23.01 -6.39 2.27
CA ASN A 146 21.84 -5.54 2.50
C ASN A 146 22.13 -4.46 3.54
N LEU A 147 22.84 -4.82 4.62
CA LEU A 147 23.23 -3.86 5.65
C LEU A 147 24.17 -2.79 5.10
N THR A 148 25.18 -3.19 4.31
CA THR A 148 26.09 -2.24 3.64
C THR A 148 25.34 -1.33 2.68
N GLN A 149 24.43 -1.88 1.86
CA GLN A 149 23.63 -1.09 0.93
C GLN A 149 22.68 -0.13 1.65
N CYS A 150 22.01 -0.59 2.70
CA CYS A 150 21.09 0.24 3.48
C CYS A 150 21.82 1.39 4.18
N LYS A 151 23.04 1.17 4.69
CA LYS A 151 23.82 2.23 5.35
C LYS A 151 24.42 3.26 4.38
N ASN A 152 24.25 3.07 3.08
CA ASN A 152 24.70 4.06 2.11
C ASN A 152 23.85 5.33 2.23
N GLU A 153 24.41 6.38 2.84
CA GLU A 153 23.72 7.65 3.06
C GLU A 153 23.23 8.32 1.77
N SER A 154 23.83 8.02 0.62
CA SER A 154 23.37 8.58 -0.67
C SER A 154 22.00 8.06 -1.11
N ALA A 155 21.47 7.03 -0.44
CA ALA A 155 20.11 6.52 -0.65
C ALA A 155 19.03 7.32 0.08
N TYR A 156 19.40 8.38 0.81
CA TYR A 156 18.47 9.16 1.64
C TYR A 156 18.60 10.67 1.42
N ILE A 157 17.62 11.40 1.94
CA ILE A 157 17.67 12.85 2.10
C ILE A 157 18.19 13.13 3.51
N LYS A 158 19.18 14.00 3.65
CA LYS A 158 19.81 14.33 4.94
C LYS A 158 19.65 15.82 5.22
N SER A 159 19.15 16.17 6.40
CA SER A 159 19.11 17.56 6.85
C SER A 159 20.42 17.97 7.52
N GLU A 160 20.61 19.29 7.70
CA GLU A 160 21.81 19.86 8.32
C GLU A 160 22.04 19.39 9.76
N ASN A 161 20.96 19.12 10.50
CA ASN A 161 21.01 18.60 11.87
C ASN A 161 21.28 17.08 11.94
N GLY A 162 21.51 16.42 10.80
CA GLY A 162 21.85 15.00 10.73
C GLY A 162 20.66 14.04 10.71
N ALA A 163 19.42 14.53 10.76
CA ALA A 163 18.26 13.66 10.53
C ALA A 163 18.23 13.17 9.07
N VAL A 164 17.72 11.95 8.89
CA VAL A 164 17.69 11.27 7.60
C VAL A 164 16.23 10.95 7.25
N TYR A 165 15.88 11.11 5.98
CA TYR A 165 14.53 10.91 5.47
C TYR A 165 14.55 9.98 4.27
N ALA A 166 13.54 9.13 4.19
CA ALA A 166 13.31 8.21 3.09
C ALA A 166 11.87 8.33 2.58
N SER A 167 11.65 7.81 1.37
CA SER A 167 10.35 7.25 0.98
C SER A 167 10.53 5.75 0.77
N LEU A 168 9.45 5.00 0.57
CA LEU A 168 9.48 3.53 0.62
C LEU A 168 10.42 2.91 -0.43
N HIS A 169 10.56 3.55 -1.58
CA HIS A 169 11.36 3.09 -2.71
C HIS A 169 12.66 3.90 -2.91
N GLY A 170 13.07 4.67 -1.90
CA GLY A 170 14.38 5.32 -1.83
C GLY A 170 14.41 6.79 -2.26
N ARG A 171 15.63 7.32 -2.41
CA ARG A 171 15.88 8.77 -2.57
C ARG A 171 15.19 9.41 -3.76
N GLN A 172 15.13 8.72 -4.89
CA GLN A 172 14.61 9.30 -6.12
C GLN A 172 13.10 9.53 -6.05
N GLU A 173 12.35 8.59 -5.45
CA GLU A 173 10.95 8.78 -5.09
C GLU A 173 10.80 9.94 -4.09
N ALA A 174 11.61 9.97 -3.03
CA ALA A 174 11.55 11.05 -2.05
C ALA A 174 11.83 12.44 -2.68
N ASN A 175 12.79 12.52 -3.60
CA ASN A 175 13.09 13.75 -4.34
C ASN A 175 11.89 14.16 -5.20
N GLN A 176 11.27 13.20 -5.88
CA GLN A 176 10.12 13.48 -6.74
C GLN A 176 8.88 13.90 -5.94
N ASN A 177 8.60 13.27 -4.81
CA ASN A 177 7.56 13.71 -3.87
C ASN A 177 7.73 15.20 -3.52
N ILE A 178 8.95 15.66 -3.18
CA ILE A 178 9.21 17.08 -2.88
C ILE A 178 8.91 17.99 -4.07
N ARG A 179 9.35 17.60 -5.28
CA ARG A 179 9.08 18.39 -6.50
C ARG A 179 7.59 18.52 -6.76
N GLU A 180 6.83 17.45 -6.57
CA GLU A 180 5.39 17.47 -6.75
C GLU A 180 4.69 18.32 -5.70
N ILE A 181 5.15 18.31 -4.44
CA ILE A 181 4.67 19.25 -3.40
C ILE A 181 4.99 20.71 -3.78
N CYS A 182 6.20 20.98 -4.26
CA CYS A 182 6.60 22.32 -4.71
C CYS A 182 5.68 22.82 -5.85
N VAL A 183 5.41 21.97 -6.84
CA VAL A 183 4.50 22.30 -7.94
C VAL A 183 3.07 22.49 -7.44
N TRP A 184 2.61 21.65 -6.50
CA TRP A 184 1.29 21.80 -5.90
C TRP A 184 1.14 23.17 -5.22
N ASN A 185 2.12 23.57 -4.41
CA ASN A 185 2.09 24.84 -3.67
C ASN A 185 2.19 26.06 -4.59
N GLN A 186 2.88 25.94 -5.73
CA GLN A 186 3.04 27.02 -6.71
C GLN A 186 1.86 27.15 -7.69
N SER A 187 1.09 26.07 -7.89
CA SER A 187 -0.02 26.06 -8.86
C SER A 187 -1.26 26.77 -8.30
N THR A 188 -1.81 27.76 -9.02
CA THR A 188 -3.02 28.47 -8.58
C THR A 188 -4.28 27.59 -8.67
N ASP A 189 -4.53 27.00 -9.83
CA ASP A 189 -5.72 26.19 -10.10
C ASP A 189 -5.44 24.68 -10.05
N LYS A 190 -4.21 24.28 -9.71
CA LYS A 190 -3.69 22.90 -9.64
C LYS A 190 -3.66 22.13 -10.97
N THR A 191 -4.05 22.74 -12.09
CA THR A 191 -3.97 22.10 -13.42
C THR A 191 -2.54 21.73 -13.79
N GLN A 192 -1.58 22.61 -13.50
CA GLN A 192 -0.17 22.37 -13.81
C GLN A 192 0.42 21.21 -12.99
N TRP A 193 -0.04 21.02 -11.74
CA TRP A 193 0.38 19.88 -10.93
C TRP A 193 -0.04 18.55 -11.55
N TRP A 194 -1.31 18.42 -11.94
CA TRP A 194 -1.79 17.22 -12.63
C TRP A 194 -1.10 16.97 -13.97
N ASN A 195 -0.82 18.02 -14.74
CA ASN A 195 -0.08 17.89 -16.00
C ASN A 195 1.37 17.43 -15.73
N PHE A 196 1.97 17.92 -14.66
CA PHE A 196 3.33 17.55 -14.25
C PHE A 196 3.43 16.09 -13.83
N ILE A 197 2.60 15.62 -12.88
CA ILE A 197 2.64 14.22 -12.45
C ILE A 197 2.30 13.27 -13.61
N GLY A 198 1.35 13.64 -14.47
CA GLY A 198 0.99 12.84 -15.64
C GLY A 198 2.17 12.70 -16.62
N ALA A 199 2.92 13.78 -16.84
CA ALA A 199 4.12 13.75 -17.66
C ALA A 199 5.26 12.94 -17.01
N ILE A 200 5.44 13.05 -15.68
CA ILE A 200 6.43 12.27 -14.92
C ILE A 200 6.11 10.78 -14.98
N ASN A 201 4.88 10.39 -14.62
CA ASN A 201 4.43 9.00 -14.58
C ASN A 201 4.51 8.32 -15.95
N LYS A 202 4.34 9.10 -17.03
CA LYS A 202 4.39 8.59 -18.40
C LYS A 202 5.80 8.48 -18.95
N ASN A 203 6.66 9.47 -18.67
CA ASN A 203 7.91 9.67 -19.41
C ASN A 203 9.17 9.43 -18.56
N CYS A 204 9.04 9.24 -17.26
CA CYS A 204 10.15 8.98 -16.35
C CYS A 204 9.94 7.66 -15.61
N THR A 205 11.03 7.18 -15.00
CA THR A 205 11.05 6.05 -14.10
C THR A 205 11.61 6.47 -12.74
N ALA A 206 11.40 5.66 -11.71
CA ALA A 206 12.01 5.90 -10.41
C ALA A 206 13.55 6.02 -10.52
N GLN A 207 14.18 5.32 -11.47
CA GLN A 207 15.64 5.25 -11.63
C GLN A 207 16.26 6.48 -12.29
N ASP A 208 15.52 7.21 -13.13
CA ASP A 208 16.07 8.32 -13.93
C ASP A 208 15.38 9.67 -13.69
N VAL A 209 14.37 9.73 -12.81
CA VAL A 209 13.57 10.93 -12.54
C VAL A 209 14.40 12.16 -12.21
N ASP A 210 15.51 12.02 -11.47
CA ASP A 210 16.37 13.15 -11.09
C ASP A 210 17.02 13.84 -12.31
N THR A 211 17.13 13.15 -13.44
CA THR A 211 17.56 13.71 -14.73
C THR A 211 16.42 13.94 -15.73
N CYS A 212 15.27 13.27 -15.54
CA CYS A 212 14.13 13.31 -16.44
C CYS A 212 13.13 14.45 -16.13
N TRP A 213 13.00 14.85 -14.86
CA TRP A 213 11.90 15.69 -14.38
C TRP A 213 11.81 17.08 -15.04
N GLU A 214 12.95 17.71 -15.36
CA GLU A 214 12.96 19.08 -15.88
C GLU A 214 12.24 19.22 -17.21
N ASN A 215 12.40 18.24 -18.11
CA ASN A 215 11.72 18.25 -19.39
C ASN A 215 10.21 18.11 -19.20
N GLN A 216 9.78 17.32 -18.22
CA GLN A 216 8.37 17.11 -17.91
C GLN A 216 7.76 18.36 -17.27
N ALA A 217 8.48 19.01 -16.35
CA ALA A 217 8.09 20.28 -15.76
C ALA A 217 7.93 21.37 -16.85
N LYS A 218 8.89 21.50 -17.76
CA LYS A 218 8.80 22.44 -18.90
C LYS A 218 7.59 22.14 -19.79
N SER A 219 7.32 20.87 -20.07
CA SER A 219 6.14 20.46 -20.87
C SER A 219 4.81 20.80 -20.19
N ALA A 220 4.78 20.84 -18.85
CA ALA A 220 3.63 21.27 -18.05
C ALA A 220 3.56 22.80 -17.85
N GLY A 221 4.44 23.57 -18.50
CA GLY A 221 4.49 25.04 -18.39
C GLY A 221 5.04 25.55 -17.06
N LEU A 222 5.86 24.75 -16.37
CA LEU A 222 6.43 25.11 -15.07
C LEU A 222 7.83 25.73 -15.21
N ASP A 223 8.15 26.61 -14.26
CA ASP A 223 9.48 27.19 -14.09
C ASP A 223 10.36 26.25 -13.25
N THR A 224 11.29 25.56 -13.89
CA THR A 224 12.18 24.61 -13.22
C THR A 224 13.09 25.29 -12.20
N ALA A 225 13.41 26.58 -12.36
CA ALA A 225 14.22 27.30 -11.38
C ALA A 225 13.46 27.48 -10.06
N LYS A 226 12.14 27.75 -10.11
CA LYS A 226 11.29 27.85 -8.92
C LYS A 226 11.08 26.52 -8.22
N ILE A 227 10.95 25.43 -8.97
CA ILE A 227 10.86 24.08 -8.38
C ILE A 227 12.18 23.74 -7.68
N THR A 228 13.32 23.97 -8.35
CA THR A 228 14.65 23.76 -7.77
C THR A 228 14.88 24.64 -6.53
N GLN A 229 14.44 25.90 -6.55
CA GLN A 229 14.52 26.77 -5.40
C GLN A 229 13.71 26.23 -4.21
N CYS A 230 12.44 25.89 -4.42
CA CYS A 230 11.59 25.29 -3.39
C CYS A 230 12.18 23.97 -2.86
N PHE A 231 12.66 23.09 -3.75
CA PHE A 231 13.29 21.83 -3.37
C PHE A 231 14.48 22.05 -2.42
N ASN A 232 15.37 22.98 -2.77
CA ASN A 232 16.59 23.24 -2.00
C ASN A 232 16.33 24.02 -0.70
N GLN A 233 15.36 24.93 -0.69
CA GLN A 233 15.12 25.84 0.44
C GLN A 233 14.07 25.31 1.42
N GLU A 234 13.06 24.61 0.92
CA GLU A 234 11.88 24.19 1.70
C GLU A 234 11.79 22.67 1.85
N GLY A 235 12.61 21.87 1.14
CA GLY A 235 12.44 20.43 1.01
C GLY A 235 12.32 19.67 2.34
N ILE A 236 13.17 19.98 3.32
CA ILE A 236 13.11 19.35 4.65
C ILE A 236 11.84 19.75 5.42
N ASP A 237 11.47 21.03 5.38
CA ASP A 237 10.25 21.53 6.03
C ASP A 237 8.99 20.92 5.41
N LEU A 238 8.99 20.71 4.08
CA LEU A 238 7.90 20.03 3.37
C LEU A 238 7.79 18.56 3.81
N ILE A 239 8.92 17.84 3.91
CA ILE A 239 8.95 16.47 4.42
C ILE A 239 8.35 16.40 5.83
N GLU A 240 8.79 17.26 6.76
CA GLU A 240 8.32 17.26 8.15
C GLU A 240 6.82 17.58 8.25
N LYS A 241 6.30 18.49 7.41
CA LYS A 241 4.87 18.77 7.31
C LYS A 241 4.08 17.55 6.84
N GLU A 242 4.56 16.86 5.80
CA GLU A 242 3.91 15.65 5.29
C GLU A 242 3.97 14.49 6.30
N ILE A 243 5.07 14.34 7.04
CA ILE A 243 5.18 13.37 8.16
C ILE A 243 4.16 13.70 9.25
N ALA A 244 4.00 14.96 9.63
CA ALA A 244 3.01 15.36 10.61
C ALA A 244 1.57 15.03 10.15
N ILE A 245 1.27 15.24 8.87
CA ILE A 245 -0.05 14.93 8.28
C ILE A 245 -0.29 13.42 8.22
N THR A 246 0.67 12.65 7.72
CA THR A 246 0.57 11.17 7.64
C THR A 246 0.45 10.55 9.04
N ASN A 247 1.18 11.05 10.03
CA ASN A 247 1.03 10.64 11.44
C ASN A 247 -0.35 10.99 12.00
N LYS A 248 -0.86 12.21 11.74
CA LYS A 248 -2.19 12.65 12.19
C LYS A 248 -3.30 11.69 11.74
N TYR A 249 -3.20 11.19 10.52
CA TYR A 249 -4.20 10.31 9.93
C TYR A 249 -3.83 8.82 9.96
N ASN A 250 -2.72 8.46 10.61
CA ASN A 250 -2.18 7.10 10.67
C ASN A 250 -2.04 6.44 9.28
N VAL A 251 -1.50 7.20 8.32
CA VAL A 251 -1.30 6.75 6.94
C VAL A 251 0.15 6.32 6.74
N SER A 252 0.34 5.09 6.27
CA SER A 252 1.66 4.53 5.96
C SER A 252 1.74 3.84 4.59
N SER A 253 0.65 3.85 3.81
CA SER A 253 0.56 3.16 2.52
C SER A 253 -0.03 4.02 1.41
N SER A 254 0.49 3.82 0.20
CA SER A 254 -0.02 4.44 -1.04
C SER A 254 -0.82 3.41 -1.86
N PRO A 255 -2.02 3.76 -2.38
CA PRO A 255 -2.77 4.97 -2.10
C PRO A 255 -3.61 4.83 -0.83
N THR A 256 -3.81 5.94 -0.13
CA THR A 256 -4.88 6.08 0.89
C THR A 256 -5.74 7.28 0.53
N VAL A 257 -7.08 7.16 0.59
CA VAL A 257 -7.99 8.28 0.31
C VAL A 257 -8.85 8.56 1.53
N LEU A 258 -8.94 9.82 1.92
CA LEU A 258 -9.83 10.32 2.96
C LEU A 258 -10.77 11.37 2.37
N ILE A 259 -12.05 11.31 2.69
CA ILE A 259 -13.02 12.34 2.34
C ILE A 259 -13.58 12.90 3.65
N ASN A 260 -13.39 14.21 3.88
CA ASN A 260 -13.66 14.88 5.16
C ASN A 260 -13.13 14.06 6.35
N ASP A 261 -11.87 13.68 6.26
CA ASP A 261 -11.09 12.89 7.25
C ASP A 261 -11.58 11.45 7.50
N VAL A 262 -12.56 10.96 6.72
CA VAL A 262 -13.03 9.57 6.79
C VAL A 262 -12.43 8.75 5.66
N ALA A 263 -11.85 7.59 5.98
CA ALA A 263 -11.29 6.67 5.00
C ALA A 263 -12.34 6.25 3.94
N PHE A 264 -11.93 6.33 2.68
CA PHE A 264 -12.74 5.93 1.55
C PHE A 264 -11.98 4.98 0.62
N PRO A 265 -12.52 3.79 0.34
CA PRO A 265 -13.60 3.12 1.07
C PRO A 265 -13.25 2.86 2.54
N PRO A 266 -14.23 2.73 3.45
CA PRO A 266 -13.99 2.22 4.80
C PRO A 266 -13.44 0.79 4.74
N GLU A 267 -12.50 0.45 5.62
CA GLU A 267 -11.90 -0.90 5.67
C GLU A 267 -12.95 -2.01 5.80
N ALA A 268 -13.99 -1.76 6.62
CA ALA A 268 -15.09 -2.70 6.82
C ALA A 268 -15.88 -3.02 5.54
N ALA A 269 -15.76 -2.20 4.49
CA ALA A 269 -16.42 -2.42 3.20
C ALA A 269 -15.68 -3.43 2.31
N TYR A 270 -14.45 -3.82 2.67
CA TYR A 270 -13.71 -4.89 2.02
C TYR A 270 -14.03 -6.24 2.66
N THR A 271 -14.20 -7.24 1.82
CA THR A 271 -14.44 -8.64 2.19
C THR A 271 -13.43 -9.52 1.48
N GLN A 272 -13.04 -10.62 2.14
CA GLN A 272 -12.04 -11.55 1.59
C GLN A 272 -12.52 -12.27 0.33
N ASP A 273 -13.84 -12.44 0.16
CA ASP A 273 -14.42 -13.06 -1.04
C ASP A 273 -14.67 -12.06 -2.18
N GLY A 274 -14.30 -10.79 -1.98
CA GLY A 274 -14.45 -9.72 -2.98
C GLY A 274 -15.89 -9.24 -3.18
N LYS A 275 -16.84 -9.65 -2.34
CA LYS A 275 -18.27 -9.33 -2.50
C LYS A 275 -18.74 -8.17 -1.62
N GLY A 276 -17.80 -7.34 -1.18
CA GLY A 276 -18.10 -6.16 -0.37
C GLY A 276 -19.07 -5.22 -1.09
N SER A 277 -19.92 -4.55 -0.32
CA SER A 277 -20.80 -3.51 -0.84
C SER A 277 -20.75 -2.27 0.03
N LEU A 278 -20.71 -1.12 -0.64
CA LEU A 278 -20.62 0.20 -0.02
C LEU A 278 -21.80 1.05 -0.46
N LYS A 279 -22.62 1.49 0.48
CA LYS A 279 -23.67 2.47 0.28
C LYS A 279 -23.09 3.88 0.40
N ILE A 280 -23.34 4.69 -0.62
CA ILE A 280 -22.92 6.09 -0.72
C ILE A 280 -24.17 6.92 -1.03
N GLY A 281 -24.70 7.61 -0.02
CA GLY A 281 -26.02 8.26 -0.13
C GLY A 281 -27.12 7.24 -0.48
N SER A 282 -27.75 7.39 -1.64
CA SER A 282 -28.77 6.47 -2.16
C SER A 282 -28.22 5.37 -3.08
N LYS A 283 -26.93 5.41 -3.44
CA LYS A 283 -26.29 4.47 -4.37
C LYS A 283 -25.56 3.37 -3.60
N VAL A 284 -25.37 2.23 -4.25
CA VAL A 284 -24.55 1.12 -3.75
C VAL A 284 -23.50 0.77 -4.80
N ALA A 285 -22.25 0.66 -4.38
CA ALA A 285 -21.13 0.20 -5.19
C ALA A 285 -20.65 -1.16 -4.68
N THR A 286 -20.25 -2.03 -5.59
CA THR A 286 -19.57 -3.29 -5.28
C THR A 286 -18.06 -3.06 -5.11
N GLN A 287 -17.38 -3.95 -4.39
CA GLN A 287 -15.97 -3.81 -4.03
C GLN A 287 -15.02 -3.61 -5.21
N ASP A 288 -15.30 -4.24 -6.36
CA ASP A 288 -14.55 -4.05 -7.61
C ASP A 288 -14.69 -2.63 -8.19
N ARG A 289 -15.66 -1.84 -7.73
CA ARG A 289 -15.95 -0.50 -8.26
C ARG A 289 -15.43 0.63 -7.38
N TYR A 290 -14.93 0.32 -6.19
CA TYR A 290 -14.54 1.31 -5.17
C TYR A 290 -13.55 2.36 -5.66
N ARG A 291 -12.60 1.98 -6.52
CA ARG A 291 -11.57 2.86 -7.08
C ARG A 291 -11.86 3.24 -8.54
N THR A 292 -13.12 3.54 -8.84
CA THR A 292 -13.52 4.08 -10.15
C THR A 292 -13.82 5.57 -10.05
N PRO A 293 -13.61 6.36 -11.12
CA PRO A 293 -13.85 7.80 -11.09
C PRO A 293 -15.26 8.15 -10.60
N ASN A 294 -16.27 7.43 -11.09
CA ASN A 294 -17.64 7.72 -10.73
C ASN A 294 -17.92 7.42 -9.25
N VAL A 295 -17.42 6.31 -8.69
CA VAL A 295 -17.66 5.95 -7.28
C VAL A 295 -17.00 6.93 -6.31
N ILE A 296 -15.76 7.36 -6.58
CA ILE A 296 -15.10 8.39 -5.77
C ILE A 296 -15.83 9.73 -5.90
N LYS A 297 -16.24 10.12 -7.11
CA LYS A 297 -17.06 11.31 -7.34
C LYS A 297 -18.37 11.24 -6.54
N GLU A 298 -19.08 10.12 -6.53
CA GLU A 298 -20.30 9.96 -5.72
C GLU A 298 -20.04 10.16 -4.23
N ALA A 299 -18.94 9.62 -3.72
CA ALA A 299 -18.55 9.78 -2.31
C ALA A 299 -18.26 11.23 -1.96
N LEU A 300 -17.51 11.93 -2.81
CA LEU A 300 -17.23 13.35 -2.64
C LEU A 300 -18.51 14.19 -2.72
N CYS A 301 -19.38 13.90 -3.70
CA CYS A 301 -20.67 14.56 -3.89
C CYS A 301 -21.64 14.37 -2.72
N ALA A 302 -21.62 13.20 -2.09
CA ALA A 302 -22.42 12.90 -0.89
C ALA A 302 -21.96 13.70 0.33
N SER A 303 -20.72 14.19 0.34
CA SER A 303 -20.12 14.98 1.43
C SER A 303 -20.40 16.48 1.34
N PHE A 304 -21.07 16.96 0.29
CA PHE A 304 -21.49 18.36 0.21
C PHE A 304 -22.73 18.63 1.07
N GLN A 305 -22.75 19.79 1.76
CA GLN A 305 -23.97 20.34 2.35
C GLN A 305 -24.98 20.70 1.26
N LYS A 306 -24.52 21.33 0.18
CA LYS A 306 -25.30 21.61 -1.04
C LYS A 306 -24.58 21.01 -2.24
N THR A 307 -25.10 19.89 -2.74
CA THR A 307 -24.48 19.15 -3.85
C THR A 307 -24.43 20.00 -5.14
N PRO A 308 -23.25 20.19 -5.76
CA PRO A 308 -23.10 20.90 -7.03
C PRO A 308 -23.83 20.20 -8.20
N ALA A 309 -24.13 20.95 -9.27
CA ALA A 309 -24.80 20.40 -10.44
C ALA A 309 -23.94 19.36 -11.17
N GLU A 310 -22.62 19.53 -11.14
CA GLU A 310 -21.60 18.66 -11.73
C GLU A 310 -21.67 17.23 -11.20
N CYS A 311 -22.14 17.04 -9.96
CA CYS A 311 -22.33 15.72 -9.37
C CYS A 311 -23.34 14.84 -10.13
N LYS A 312 -24.19 15.43 -10.97
CA LYS A 312 -25.13 14.70 -11.84
C LYS A 312 -24.45 14.05 -13.05
N SER A 313 -23.26 14.51 -13.44
CA SER A 313 -22.50 13.93 -14.55
C SER A 313 -22.02 12.52 -14.22
N ILE A 314 -22.04 11.63 -15.19
CA ILE A 314 -21.47 10.29 -15.07
C ILE A 314 -20.05 10.34 -15.62
N LEU A 315 -19.07 9.88 -14.82
CA LEU A 315 -17.70 9.71 -15.28
C LEU A 315 -17.52 8.28 -15.80
N ASN A 316 -16.88 8.14 -16.94
CA ASN A 316 -16.57 6.82 -17.50
C ASN A 316 -15.46 6.15 -16.68
N ASP A 317 -15.42 4.82 -16.73
CA ASP A 317 -14.28 4.08 -16.23
C ASP A 317 -13.05 4.35 -17.10
N LEU A 318 -11.87 4.22 -16.51
CA LEU A 318 -10.62 4.30 -17.25
C LEU A 318 -10.45 3.04 -18.11
N GLU A 319 -10.19 3.22 -19.40
CA GLU A 319 -9.94 2.09 -20.30
C GLU A 319 -8.65 1.36 -19.90
N GLY A 320 -8.68 0.03 -19.84
CA GLY A 320 -7.49 -0.80 -19.61
C GLY A 320 -6.97 -0.86 -18.16
N VAL A 321 -7.59 -0.14 -17.21
CA VAL A 321 -7.25 -0.22 -15.78
C VAL A 321 -8.23 -1.19 -15.11
N ALA A 322 -7.83 -2.46 -14.96
CA ALA A 322 -8.57 -3.36 -14.10
C ALA A 322 -8.58 -2.77 -12.67
N PRO A 323 -9.73 -2.70 -11.97
CA PRO A 323 -9.75 -2.21 -10.61
C PRO A 323 -8.79 -3.06 -9.78
N ALA A 324 -7.80 -2.40 -9.17
CA ALA A 324 -6.86 -3.07 -8.29
C ALA A 324 -7.66 -3.86 -7.26
N ALA A 325 -7.53 -5.19 -7.29
CA ALA A 325 -8.01 -6.04 -6.22
C ALA A 325 -7.31 -5.56 -4.95
N GLY A 326 -8.06 -4.91 -4.05
CA GLY A 326 -7.53 -4.32 -2.83
C GLY A 326 -6.71 -5.34 -2.06
N GLY A 327 -5.41 -5.10 -1.99
CA GLY A 327 -4.43 -5.91 -1.30
C GLY A 327 -3.09 -5.20 -1.33
N CYS A 328 -2.77 -4.53 -0.23
CA CYS A 328 -1.39 -4.39 0.20
C CYS A 328 -1.09 -5.57 1.13
#